data_AF-A0AAV5DZ19-F1
#
_entry.id   AF-A0AAV5DZ19-F1
#
_cell.length_a   1.000
_cell.length_b   1.000
_cell.length_c   1.000
_cell.angle_alpha   90.00
_cell.angle_beta   90.00
_cell.angle_gamma   90.00
#
_symmetry.space_group_name_H-M   'P 1'
#
loop_
_entity.id
_entity.type
_entity.pdbx_description
1 polymer ?
#
loop_
_entity_poly.entity_id
_entity_poly.type
_entity_poly.pdbx_seq_one_letter_code
_entity_poly.pdbx_strand_id
1 'polypeptide(L)'
;MATNLESCFHLSHIACPLLRNASLAGGGSVINVSSISSFCAFPGVTLYSISKGRNDQLTRSLAVEWADDKIRVNCIAPGMIATDMMKDVTPEAMEHELKRISPPPPTKMRSKEVASMVSFLCMPPASYALPARSPVEGQSMDDVDRFAGPSAQN
;
A
#
# COMPACT_ATOMS: atom_id res chain seq x y z
N MET A 1 7.11 10.47 9.72
CA MET A 1 5.63 10.30 9.76
C MET A 1 4.93 11.41 8.98
N ALA A 2 5.33 12.67 9.15
CA ALA A 2 4.88 13.83 8.36
C ALA A 2 4.66 13.54 6.86
N THR A 3 5.69 13.06 6.15
CA THR A 3 5.63 12.86 4.69
C THR A 3 4.75 11.71 4.23
N ASN A 4 4.71 10.59 4.96
CA ASN A 4 4.05 9.38 4.47
C ASN A 4 2.60 9.25 4.94
N LEU A 5 2.24 9.94 6.02
CA LEU A 5 0.92 9.79 6.66
C LEU A 5 0.21 11.13 6.85
N GLU A 6 0.82 12.07 7.57
CA GLU A 6 0.13 13.33 7.90
C GLU A 6 -0.21 14.09 6.62
N SER A 7 0.70 14.10 5.65
CA SER A 7 0.45 14.62 4.30
C SER A 7 -0.78 13.98 3.65
N CYS A 8 -0.90 12.64 3.64
CA CYS A 8 -2.02 11.91 3.06
C CYS A 8 -3.32 12.22 3.79
N PHE A 9 -3.30 12.24 5.12
CA PHE A 9 -4.45 12.58 5.95
C PHE A 9 -4.94 14.00 5.67
N HIS A 10 -4.05 15.00 5.79
CA HIS A 10 -4.40 16.40 5.61
C HIS A 10 -4.82 16.69 4.17
N LEU A 11 -4.11 16.16 3.17
CA LEU A 11 -4.49 16.36 1.76
C LEU A 11 -5.86 15.76 1.47
N SER A 12 -6.15 14.56 1.99
CA SER A 12 -7.45 13.92 1.80
C SER A 12 -8.57 14.78 2.41
N HIS A 13 -8.39 15.29 3.64
CA HIS A 13 -9.40 16.13 4.29
C HIS A 13 -9.63 17.46 3.59
N ILE A 14 -8.56 18.10 3.12
CA ILE A 14 -8.66 19.36 2.35
C ILE A 14 -9.34 19.11 1.00
N ALA A 15 -9.07 17.97 0.36
CA ALA A 15 -9.65 17.61 -0.93
C ALA A 15 -11.10 17.12 -0.84
N CYS A 16 -11.52 16.55 0.29
CA CYS A 16 -12.86 15.98 0.50
C CYS A 16 -14.01 16.90 0.05
N PRO A 17 -14.11 18.18 0.48
CA PRO A 17 -15.19 19.06 0.01
C PRO A 17 -15.13 19.34 -1.49
N LEU A 18 -13.92 19.36 -2.09
CA LEU A 18 -13.77 19.55 -3.54
C LEU A 18 -14.23 18.30 -4.30
N LEU A 19 -13.87 17.11 -3.81
CA LEU A 19 -14.27 15.83 -4.41
C LEU A 19 -15.77 15.58 -4.30
N ARG A 20 -16.38 15.91 -3.15
CA ARG A 20 -17.83 15.80 -2.92
C ARG A 20 -18.63 16.66 -3.90
N ASN A 21 -18.14 17.86 -4.20
CA ASN A 21 -18.80 18.81 -5.10
C ASN A 21 -18.41 18.64 -6.57
N ALA A 22 -17.47 17.74 -6.89
CA ALA A 22 -17.03 17.54 -8.25
C ALA A 22 -18.08 16.76 -9.06
N SER A 23 -18.48 17.29 -10.21
CA SER A 23 -19.37 16.58 -11.15
C SER A 23 -18.60 15.59 -12.00
N LEU A 24 -18.08 14.52 -11.37
CA LEU A 24 -17.32 13.47 -12.02
C LEU A 24 -18.19 12.23 -12.30
N ALA A 25 -18.10 11.67 -13.50
CA ALA A 25 -18.69 10.37 -13.79
C ALA A 25 -18.06 9.31 -12.86
N GLY A 26 -18.89 8.63 -12.06
CA GLY A 26 -18.41 7.64 -11.09
C GLY A 26 -17.92 8.21 -9.74
N GLY A 27 -18.06 9.52 -9.51
CA GLY A 27 -17.72 10.18 -8.24
C GLY A 27 -16.23 10.46 -8.04
N GLY A 28 -15.86 10.92 -6.84
CA GLY A 28 -14.49 11.24 -6.48
C GLY A 28 -13.63 9.98 -6.30
N SER A 29 -12.31 10.10 -6.49
CA SER A 29 -11.37 9.00 -6.24
C SER A 29 -10.10 9.48 -5.56
N VAL A 30 -9.70 8.79 -4.49
CA VAL A 30 -8.46 9.01 -3.75
C VAL A 30 -7.66 7.71 -3.78
N ILE A 31 -6.41 7.79 -4.26
CA ILE A 31 -5.50 6.64 -4.31
C ILE A 31 -4.30 6.90 -3.42
N ASN A 32 -4.19 6.15 -2.32
CA ASN A 32 -3.03 6.18 -1.45
C ASN A 32 -1.98 5.16 -1.92
N VAL A 33 -0.69 5.51 -1.78
CA VAL A 33 0.42 4.62 -2.14
C VAL A 33 1.09 4.08 -0.87
N SER A 34 0.82 2.81 -0.59
CA SER A 34 1.41 2.02 0.48
C SER A 34 2.67 1.27 -0.01
N SER A 35 2.95 0.10 0.54
CA SER A 35 4.05 -0.80 0.15
C SER A 35 3.74 -2.21 0.62
N ILE A 36 4.29 -3.23 -0.04
CA ILE A 36 4.26 -4.61 0.48
C ILE A 36 4.78 -4.73 1.92
N SER A 37 5.62 -3.78 2.35
CA SER A 37 6.16 -3.72 3.71
C SER A 37 5.12 -3.41 4.79
N SER A 38 3.88 -3.06 4.41
CA SER A 38 2.75 -2.94 5.33
C SER A 38 2.14 -4.29 5.69
N PHE A 39 2.31 -5.31 4.83
CA PHE A 39 1.78 -6.65 5.01
C PHE A 39 2.87 -7.67 5.39
N CYS A 40 4.09 -7.48 4.91
CA CYS A 40 5.23 -8.33 5.20
C CYS A 40 6.32 -7.55 5.94
N ALA A 41 6.90 -8.15 6.97
CA ALA A 41 7.99 -7.54 7.71
C ALA A 41 9.33 -7.70 6.99
N PHE A 42 10.12 -6.62 6.95
CA PHE A 42 11.48 -6.62 6.42
C PHE A 42 12.44 -5.96 7.42
N PRO A 43 13.67 -6.45 7.56
CA PRO A 43 14.66 -5.85 8.45
C PRO A 43 15.04 -4.43 7.99
N GLY A 44 15.31 -3.54 8.94
CA GLY A 44 15.81 -2.19 8.65
C GLY A 44 14.76 -1.16 8.21
N VAL A 45 13.49 -1.57 8.05
CA VAL A 45 12.42 -0.67 7.56
C VAL A 45 11.22 -0.53 8.50
N THR A 46 11.37 -0.85 9.79
CA THR A 46 10.26 -0.85 10.77
C THR A 46 9.41 0.42 10.76
N LEU A 47 10.03 1.61 10.85
CA LEU A 47 9.29 2.88 10.84
C LEU A 47 8.61 3.16 9.49
N TYR A 48 9.25 2.74 8.39
CA TYR A 48 8.66 2.83 7.06
C TYR A 48 7.45 1.92 6.94
N SER A 49 7.56 0.63 7.32
CA SER A 49 6.46 -0.34 7.38
C SER A 49 5.29 0.16 8.22
N ILE A 50 5.54 0.69 9.43
CA ILE A 50 4.49 1.31 10.26
C ILE A 50 3.82 2.46 9.50
N SER A 51 4.61 3.33 8.85
CA SER A 51 4.04 4.46 8.10
C SER A 51 3.15 4.00 6.93
N LYS A 52 3.51 2.91 6.24
CA LYS A 52 2.75 2.36 5.12
C LYS A 52 1.51 1.58 5.58
N GLY A 53 1.61 0.82 6.67
CA GLY A 53 0.44 0.19 7.30
C GLY A 53 -0.60 1.20 7.81
N ARG A 54 -0.16 2.37 8.27
CA ARG A 54 -1.07 3.47 8.63
C ARG A 54 -1.84 4.00 7.40
N ASN A 55 -1.23 4.02 6.21
CA ASN A 55 -1.94 4.40 4.98
C ASN A 55 -3.00 3.37 4.60
N ASP A 56 -2.76 2.08 4.83
CA ASP A 56 -3.75 1.03 4.57
C ASP A 56 -4.97 1.21 5.48
N GLN A 57 -4.75 1.46 6.78
CA GLN A 57 -5.84 1.70 7.71
C GLN A 57 -6.57 3.02 7.43
N LEU A 58 -5.85 4.10 7.15
CA LEU A 58 -6.43 5.38 6.73
C LEU A 58 -7.36 5.20 5.53
N THR A 59 -6.90 4.45 4.52
CA THR A 59 -7.68 4.16 3.32
C THR A 59 -8.98 3.44 3.66
N ARG A 60 -8.93 2.38 4.48
CA ARG A 60 -10.14 1.64 4.88
C ARG A 60 -11.13 2.52 5.63
N SER A 61 -10.65 3.33 6.58
CA SER A 61 -11.50 4.25 7.34
C SER A 61 -12.19 5.26 6.42
N LEU A 62 -11.43 5.97 5.58
CA LEU A 62 -11.99 6.98 4.68
C LEU A 62 -12.90 6.38 3.59
N ALA A 63 -12.62 5.16 3.12
CA ALA A 63 -13.48 4.48 2.14
C ALA A 63 -14.88 4.22 2.69
N VAL A 64 -14.99 3.91 3.99
CA VAL A 64 -16.28 3.71 4.66
C VAL A 64 -16.93 5.05 4.97
N GLU A 65 -16.18 6.00 5.51
CA GLU A 65 -16.70 7.32 5.90
C GLU A 65 -17.23 8.14 4.71
N TRP A 66 -16.63 8.00 3.52
CA TRP A 66 -16.97 8.82 2.35
C TRP A 66 -17.77 8.07 1.27
N ALA A 67 -18.26 6.88 1.57
CA ALA A 67 -19.04 6.07 0.64
C ALA A 67 -20.32 6.79 0.17
N ASP A 68 -21.05 7.41 1.09
CA ASP A 68 -22.30 8.14 0.80
C ASP A 68 -22.06 9.41 -0.04
N ASP A 69 -20.86 9.98 0.06
CA ASP A 69 -20.41 11.11 -0.76
C ASP A 69 -19.99 10.70 -2.18
N LYS A 70 -20.11 9.41 -2.52
CA LYS A 70 -19.63 8.83 -3.78
C LYS A 70 -18.14 9.07 -3.99
N ILE A 71 -17.34 9.05 -2.92
CA ILE A 71 -15.89 9.15 -3.00
C ILE A 71 -15.29 7.77 -2.72
N ARG A 72 -14.54 7.25 -3.68
CA ARG A 72 -13.85 5.96 -3.57
C ARG A 72 -12.44 6.18 -3.07
N VAL A 73 -12.07 5.50 -1.98
CA VAL A 73 -10.71 5.56 -1.44
C VAL A 73 -10.07 4.19 -1.57
N ASN A 74 -8.99 4.12 -2.34
CA ASN A 74 -8.25 2.88 -2.59
C ASN A 74 -6.79 3.04 -2.19
N CYS A 75 -6.15 1.91 -1.90
CA CYS A 75 -4.71 1.88 -1.65
C CYS A 75 -4.06 0.85 -2.54
N ILE A 76 -2.90 1.20 -3.07
CA ILE A 76 -2.02 0.29 -3.78
C ILE A 76 -0.78 0.03 -2.93
N ALA A 77 -0.32 -1.21 -2.90
CA ALA A 77 0.87 -1.63 -2.14
C ALA A 77 1.92 -2.21 -3.07
N PRO A 78 2.71 -1.36 -3.74
CA PRO A 78 3.70 -1.84 -4.68
C PRO A 78 4.84 -2.59 -3.97
N GLY A 79 5.42 -3.54 -4.70
CA GLY A 79 6.68 -4.19 -4.36
C GLY A 79 7.87 -3.30 -4.69
N MET A 80 9.04 -3.91 -4.88
CA MET A 80 10.24 -3.18 -5.28
C MET A 80 10.10 -2.66 -6.71
N ILE A 81 10.34 -1.36 -6.89
CA ILE A 81 10.29 -0.68 -8.18
C ILE A 81 11.57 0.12 -8.35
N ALA A 82 12.20 -0.01 -9.52
CA ALA A 82 13.34 0.82 -9.90
C ALA A 82 12.91 2.30 -10.01
N THR A 83 13.15 3.06 -8.95
CA THR A 83 12.91 4.50 -8.81
C THR A 83 14.08 5.12 -8.06
N ASP A 84 14.14 6.45 -7.98
CA ASP A 84 15.18 7.16 -7.23
C ASP A 84 15.22 6.79 -5.73
N MET A 85 14.13 6.22 -5.17
CA MET A 85 14.11 5.69 -3.81
C MET A 85 15.09 4.52 -3.61
N MET A 86 15.39 3.78 -4.68
CA MET A 86 16.28 2.63 -4.67
C MET A 86 17.71 2.97 -5.10
N LYS A 87 18.03 4.25 -5.35
CA LYS A 87 19.33 4.66 -5.90
C LYS A 87 20.53 4.28 -5.03
N ASP A 88 20.32 4.21 -3.71
CA ASP A 88 21.34 3.88 -2.71
C ASP A 88 21.34 2.39 -2.35
N VAL A 89 20.45 1.59 -2.96
CA VAL A 89 20.37 0.14 -2.75
C VAL A 89 21.16 -0.57 -3.84
N THR A 90 22.22 -1.29 -3.46
CA THR A 90 23.01 -2.06 -4.42
C THR A 90 22.21 -3.25 -4.97
N PRO A 91 22.44 -3.66 -6.23
CA PRO A 91 21.80 -4.84 -6.80
C PRO A 91 21.99 -6.10 -5.95
N GLU A 92 23.16 -6.26 -5.32
CA GLU A 92 23.51 -7.39 -4.47
C GLU A 92 22.70 -7.39 -3.16
N ALA A 93 22.55 -6.21 -2.53
CA ALA A 93 21.72 -6.08 -1.33
C ALA A 93 20.23 -6.33 -1.65
N MET A 94 19.77 -5.87 -2.81
CA MET A 94 18.42 -6.13 -3.28
C MET A 94 18.17 -7.62 -3.54
N GLU A 95 19.10 -8.31 -4.21
CA GLU A 95 18.98 -9.75 -4.47
C GLU A 95 19.04 -10.57 -3.17
N HIS A 96 19.89 -10.17 -2.22
CA HIS A 96 19.97 -10.78 -0.90
C HIS A 96 18.62 -10.70 -0.16
N GLU A 97 18.00 -9.53 -0.13
CA GLU A 97 16.72 -9.37 0.55
C GLU A 97 15.57 -10.07 -0.17
N LEU A 98 15.52 -10.06 -1.51
CA LEU A 98 14.52 -10.78 -2.29
C LEU A 98 14.53 -12.30 -2.02
N LYS A 99 15.71 -12.89 -1.77
CA LYS A 99 15.86 -14.32 -1.44
C LYS A 99 15.30 -14.68 -0.05
N ARG A 100 15.11 -13.70 0.83
CA ARG A 100 14.58 -13.90 2.19
C ARG A 100 13.05 -13.87 2.23
N ILE A 101 12.40 -13.49 1.12
CA ILE A 101 10.96 -13.42 0.99
C ILE A 101 10.46 -14.73 0.37
N SER A 102 9.55 -15.42 1.05
CA SER A 102 8.96 -16.67 0.56
C SER A 102 7.43 -16.59 0.56
N PRO A 103 6.76 -16.76 -0.59
CA PRO A 103 7.34 -16.90 -1.93
C PRO A 103 8.01 -15.61 -2.41
N PRO A 104 9.02 -15.69 -3.30
CA PRO A 104 9.71 -14.50 -3.79
C PRO A 104 8.73 -13.61 -4.57
N PRO A 105 8.68 -12.31 -4.28
CA PRO A 105 7.77 -11.40 -4.97
C PRO A 105 8.21 -11.24 -6.43
N PRO A 106 7.26 -10.93 -7.35
CA PRO A 106 7.60 -10.68 -8.75
C PRO A 106 8.68 -9.60 -8.84
N THR A 107 9.82 -9.96 -9.41
CA THR A 107 11.10 -9.27 -9.24
C THR A 107 11.21 -7.93 -9.98
N LYS A 108 10.21 -7.53 -10.79
CA LYS A 108 10.30 -6.35 -11.66
C LYS A 108 8.95 -5.68 -11.89
N MET A 109 8.33 -5.15 -10.84
CA MET A 109 7.23 -4.19 -11.05
C MET A 109 7.81 -2.89 -11.60
N ARG A 110 7.28 -2.41 -12.72
CA ARG A 110 7.70 -1.16 -13.36
C ARG A 110 6.79 -0.02 -12.91
N SER A 111 7.33 1.19 -12.87
CA SER A 111 6.54 2.41 -12.60
C SER A 111 5.31 2.54 -13.52
N LYS A 112 5.44 2.08 -14.77
CA LYS A 112 4.32 2.02 -15.73
C LYS A 112 3.18 1.11 -15.28
N GLU A 113 3.47 -0.02 -14.65
CA GLU A 113 2.43 -0.95 -14.17
C GLU A 113 1.67 -0.35 -12.99
N VAL A 114 2.39 0.32 -12.08
CA VAL A 114 1.76 1.11 -11.01
C VAL A 114 0.89 2.22 -11.57
N ALA A 115 1.39 2.98 -12.54
CA ALA A 115 0.64 4.07 -13.17
C ALA A 115 -0.64 3.55 -13.85
N SER A 116 -0.56 2.41 -14.56
CA SER A 116 -1.73 1.76 -15.15
C SER A 116 -2.77 1.36 -14.10
N MET A 117 -2.33 0.83 -12.96
CA MET A 117 -3.22 0.45 -11.86
C MET A 117 -3.89 1.67 -11.21
N VAL A 118 -3.13 2.75 -10.96
CA VAL A 118 -3.68 4.02 -10.47
C VAL A 118 -4.71 4.57 -11.45
N SER A 119 -4.38 4.60 -12.74
CA SER A 119 -5.27 5.06 -13.80
C SER A 119 -6.58 4.29 -13.79
N PHE A 120 -6.52 2.95 -13.79
CA PHE A 120 -7.69 2.08 -13.71
C PHE A 120 -8.55 2.39 -12.48
N LEU A 121 -7.95 2.52 -11.30
CA LEU A 121 -8.68 2.81 -10.06
C LEU A 121 -9.35 4.19 -10.07
N CYS A 122 -8.85 5.15 -10.84
CA CYS A 122 -9.50 6.45 -11.03
C CYS A 122 -10.67 6.41 -12.04
N MET A 123 -10.79 5.38 -12.88
CA MET A 123 -11.85 5.30 -13.89
C MET A 123 -13.21 4.91 -13.26
N PRO A 124 -14.35 5.30 -13.87
CA PRO A 124 -15.68 4.94 -13.39
C PRO A 124 -15.91 3.43 -13.16
N PRO A 125 -15.44 2.51 -14.03
CA PRO A 125 -15.65 1.07 -13.83
C PRO A 125 -15.03 0.51 -12.54
N ALA A 126 -14.05 1.19 -11.96
CA ALA A 126 -13.48 0.81 -10.67
C ALA A 126 -14.42 1.14 -9.49
N SER A 127 -15.66 1.59 -9.73
CA SER A 127 -16.70 1.67 -8.69
C SER A 127 -17.06 0.33 -8.07
N TYR A 128 -16.80 -0.78 -8.80
CA TYR A 128 -16.98 -2.14 -8.30
C TYR A 128 -15.70 -2.74 -7.70
N ALA A 129 -14.58 -2.02 -7.76
CA ALA A 129 -13.34 -2.48 -7.15
C ALA A 129 -13.51 -2.39 -5.63
N LEU A 130 -13.54 -3.55 -4.97
CA LEU A 130 -13.50 -3.62 -3.52
C LEU A 130 -12.14 -3.08 -3.04
N PRO A 131 -12.09 -2.38 -1.87
CA PRO A 131 -10.82 -2.02 -1.26
C PRO A 131 -9.94 -3.26 -1.15
N ALA A 132 -8.67 -3.14 -1.52
CA ALA A 132 -7.72 -4.26 -1.46
C ALA A 132 -7.80 -4.92 -0.07
N ARG A 133 -8.33 -6.15 -0.01
CA ARG A 133 -8.33 -6.96 1.20
C ARG A 133 -6.89 -7.29 1.54
N SER A 134 -6.56 -7.26 2.83
CA SER A 134 -5.21 -7.63 3.27
C SER A 134 -4.88 -9.05 2.80
N PRO A 135 -3.64 -9.34 2.36
CA PRO A 135 -3.19 -10.71 2.07
C PRO A 135 -3.34 -11.66 3.27
N VAL A 136 -3.43 -11.10 4.49
CA VAL A 136 -3.48 -11.82 5.76
C VAL A 136 -4.82 -12.54 5.99
N GLU A 137 -5.89 -12.14 5.31
CA GLU A 137 -7.20 -12.80 5.45
C GLU A 137 -7.26 -14.15 4.71
N GLY A 138 -6.20 -14.51 3.97
CA GLY A 138 -6.02 -15.81 3.33
C GLY A 138 -4.80 -16.60 3.79
N GLN A 139 -4.04 -16.11 4.79
CA GLN A 139 -2.96 -16.86 5.42
C GLN A 139 -3.51 -17.50 6.69
N SER A 140 -3.44 -18.83 6.81
CA SER A 140 -3.85 -19.48 8.05
C SER A 140 -2.95 -18.98 9.19
N MET A 141 -3.50 -18.98 10.40
CA MET A 141 -2.82 -18.59 11.64
C MET A 141 -1.46 -19.29 11.84
N ASP A 142 -1.19 -20.38 11.11
CA ASP A 142 0.00 -21.21 11.19
C ASP A 142 1.28 -20.58 10.59
N ASP A 143 1.15 -19.57 9.72
CA ASP A 143 2.32 -18.94 9.08
C ASP A 143 3.00 -17.88 9.96
N VAL A 144 2.33 -17.42 11.02
CA VAL A 144 2.87 -16.42 11.97
C VAL A 144 4.02 -17.00 12.81
N ASP A 145 3.98 -18.30 13.09
CA ASP A 145 5.01 -18.99 13.91
C ASP A 145 6.33 -19.22 13.17
N ARG A 146 6.36 -19.12 11.83
CA ARG A 146 7.60 -19.32 11.04
C ARG A 146 8.56 -18.13 11.06
N PHE A 147 8.11 -16.96 11.53
CA PHE A 147 8.93 -15.75 11.61
C PHE A 147 9.63 -15.56 12.97
N ALA A 148 9.30 -16.38 13.97
CA ALA A 148 10.10 -16.51 15.18
C ALA A 148 11.32 -17.38 14.86
N GLY A 149 12.46 -16.75 14.54
CA GLY A 149 13.74 -17.46 14.47
C GLY A 149 14.02 -18.24 15.76
N PRO A 150 14.84 -19.30 15.72
CA PRO A 150 15.08 -20.15 16.88
C PRO A 150 15.55 -19.29 18.05
N SER A 151 14.75 -19.26 19.11
CA SER A 151 15.13 -18.67 20.38
C SER A 151 16.40 -19.37 20.85
N ALA A 152 17.45 -18.58 21.10
CA ALA A 152 18.66 -19.05 21.75
C ALA A 152 18.27 -19.63 23.11
N GLN A 153 18.26 -20.95 23.22
CA GLN A 153 18.32 -21.65 24.49
C GLN A 153 19.79 -21.95 24.77
N ASN A 154 20.29 -21.31 25.82
CA ASN A 154 21.46 -21.76 26.60
C ASN A 154 21.19 -23.14 27.19
#